data_AF-A0A935KMD2-F1
#
_entry.id   AF-A0A935KMD2-F1
#
_cell.length_a   1.000
_cell.length_b   1.000
_cell.length_c   1.000
_cell.angle_alpha   90.00
_cell.angle_beta   90.00
_cell.angle_gamma   90.00
#
_symmetry.space_group_name_H-M   'P 1'
#
loop_
_entity.id
_entity.type
_entity.pdbx_description
1 polymer ?
#
loop_
_entity_poly.entity_id
_entity_poly.type
_entity_poly.pdbx_seq_one_letter_code
_entity_poly.pdbx_strand_id
1 'polypeptide(L)' 'MMTIVDIYDALTAADRPYKPAVPLGPALDILWQDAGQGKLDAALLRVFCEARVYERGMSPR' A
#
# COMPACT_ATOMS: atom_id res chain seq x y z
N MET A 1 -3.54 0.88 -11.46
CA MET A 1 -4.30 0.74 -10.20
C MET A 1 -4.04 -0.62 -9.56
N MET A 2 -4.22 -1.75 -10.27
CA MET A 2 -3.91 -3.10 -9.75
C MET A 2 -2.52 -3.21 -9.12
N THR A 3 -1.47 -2.74 -9.80
CA THR A 3 -0.08 -2.82 -9.32
C THR A 3 0.16 -2.17 -7.95
N ILE A 4 -0.49 -1.04 -7.66
CA ILE A 4 -0.37 -0.35 -6.38
C ILE A 4 -1.04 -1.16 -5.28
N VAL A 5 -2.18 -1.78 -5.58
CA VAL A 5 -2.92 -2.65 -4.66
C VAL A 5 -2.13 -3.92 -4.37
N ASP A 6 -1.54 -4.57 -5.38
CA ASP A 6 -0.72 -5.78 -5.18
C ASP A 6 0.50 -5.51 -4.30
N ILE A 7 1.18 -4.38 -4.50
CA ILE A 7 2.34 -3.99 -3.68
C ILE A 7 1.90 -3.65 -2.26
N TYR A 8 0.81 -2.87 -2.11
CA TYR A 8 0.27 -2.52 -0.81
C TYR A 8 -0.18 -3.75 -0.01
N ASP A 9 -0.89 -4.66 -0.66
CA ASP A 9 -1.35 -5.93 -0.08
C ASP A 9 -0.14 -6.79 0.32
N ALA A 10 0.88 -6.92 -0.53
CA ALA A 10 2.10 -7.67 -0.20
C ALA A 10 2.91 -7.06 0.96
N LEU A 11 2.86 -5.74 1.15
CA LEU A 11 3.50 -5.02 2.26
C LEU A 11 2.71 -5.16 3.57
N THR A 12 1.38 -5.15 3.49
CA THR A 12 0.47 -5.17 4.65
C THR A 12 -0.05 -6.56 5.00
N ALA A 13 0.17 -7.55 4.14
CA ALA A 13 -0.19 -8.95 4.36
C ALA A 13 0.44 -9.47 5.65
N ALA A 14 -0.42 -9.87 6.59
CA ALA A 14 -0.06 -10.51 7.85
C ALA A 14 0.41 -11.97 7.67
N ASP A 15 0.29 -12.53 6.46
CA ASP A 15 0.53 -13.95 6.15
C ASP A 15 2.02 -14.34 6.14
N ARG A 16 2.94 -13.43 6.47
CA ARG A 16 4.37 -13.75 6.54
C ARG A 16 4.72 -14.23 7.96
N PRO A 17 4.93 -15.55 8.20
CA PRO A 17 5.23 -16.11 9.53
C PRO A 17 6.49 -15.54 10.20
N TYR A 18 7.34 -14.83 9.45
CA TYR A 18 8.63 -14.32 9.91
C TYR A 18 8.80 -12.81 9.73
N LYS A 19 7.82 -12.10 9.18
CA LYS A 19 7.93 -10.65 8.93
C LYS A 19 6.63 -9.96 9.34
N PRO A 20 6.65 -9.10 10.37
CA PRO A 20 5.46 -8.38 10.78
C PRO A 20 4.94 -7.54 9.61
N ALA A 21 3.62 -7.47 9.48
CA ALA A 21 2.96 -6.61 8.50
C ALA A 21 3.51 -5.19 8.62
N VAL A 22 3.85 -4.59 7.48
CA VAL A 22 4.34 -3.22 7.46
C VAL A 22 3.18 -2.31 7.87
N PRO A 23 3.34 -1.43 8.87
CA PRO A 23 2.30 -0.49 9.25
C PRO A 23 1.95 0.44 8.08
N LEU A 24 0.74 0.99 8.09
CA LEU A 24 0.21 1.83 7.01
C LEU A 24 1.17 2.96 6.60
N GLY A 25 1.73 3.69 7.57
CA GLY A 25 2.64 4.81 7.30
C GLY A 25 3.86 4.41 6.45
N PRO A 26 4.71 3.48 6.94
CA PRO A 26 5.85 2.98 6.19
C PRO A 26 5.49 2.34 4.85
N ALA A 27 4.33 1.68 4.74
CA ALA A 27 3.88 1.09 3.47
C ALA A 27 3.57 2.17 2.42
N LEU A 28 2.94 3.28 2.83
CA LEU A 28 2.67 4.43 1.97
C LEU A 28 3.95 5.17 1.57
N ASP A 29 4.92 5.31 2.48
CA ASP A 29 6.22 5.91 2.18
C ASP A 29 6.97 5.15 1.07
N ILE A 30 6.95 3.81 1.12
CA ILE A 30 7.57 2.96 0.09
C ILE A 30 6.91 3.21 -1.27
N LEU A 31 5.58 3.26 -1.31
CA LEU A 31 4.84 3.52 -2.55
C LEU A 31 5.15 4.91 -3.10
N TRP A 32 5.26 5.93 -2.24
CA TRP A 32 5.62 7.29 -2.65
C TRP A 32 7.07 7.38 -3.16
N GLN A 33 8.00 6.64 -2.56
CA GLN A 33 9.37 6.55 -3.08
C GLN A 33 9.42 5.89 -4.46
N ASP A 34 8.67 4.82 -4.69
CA ASP A 34 8.63 4.17 -6.01
C ASP A 34 7.92 5.03 -7.06
N ALA A 35 6.91 5.81 -6.65
CA ALA A 35 6.30 6.82 -7.51
C ALA A 35 7.26 7.95 -7.86
N GLY A 36 8.06 8.43 -6.90
CA GLY A 36 9.10 9.44 -7.13
C GLY A 36 10.23 8.95 -8.04
N GLN A 37 10.48 7.64 -8.09
CA GLN A 37 11.42 7.00 -9.01
C GLN A 37 10.83 6.69 -10.39
N GLY A 38 9.55 7.02 -10.62
CA GLY A 38 8.86 6.75 -11.88
C GLY A 38 8.46 5.28 -12.09
N LYS A 39 8.55 4.44 -11.05
CA LYS A 39 8.09 3.04 -11.11
C LYS A 39 6.58 2.91 -10.89
N LEU A 40 5.97 3.90 -10.24
CA LEU A 40 4.54 3.99 -10.01
C LEU A 40 4.01 5.35 -10.47
N ASP A 41 2.75 5.37 -10.89
CA ASP A 41 2.06 6.60 -11.23
C ASP A 41 1.62 7.32 -9.94
N ALA A 42 2.21 8.48 -9.69
CA ALA A 42 1.93 9.30 -8.51
C ALA A 42 0.47 9.79 -8.46
N ALA A 43 -0.17 10.01 -9.62
CA ALA A 43 -1.56 10.44 -9.66
C ALA A 43 -2.49 9.30 -9.22
N LEU A 44 -2.19 8.06 -9.65
CA LEU A 44 -2.93 6.88 -9.19
C LEU A 44 -2.70 6.59 -7.70
N LEU A 45 -1.46 6.76 -7.21
CA LEU A 45 -1.15 6.59 -5.79
C LEU A 45 -1.87 7.61 -4.92
N ARG A 46 -2.01 8.85 -5.41
CA ARG A 46 -2.79 9.89 -4.74
C ARG A 46 -4.26 9.52 -4.63
N VAL A 47 -4.88 9.04 -5.72
CA VAL A 47 -6.27 8.55 -5.69
C VAL A 47 -6.43 7.38 -4.72
N PHE A 48 -5.47 6.45 -4.67
CA PHE A 48 -5.48 5.35 -3.70
C PHE A 48 -5.44 5.85 -2.25
N CYS A 49 -4.59 6.83 -1.96
CA CYS A 49 -4.49 7.46 -0.63
C CYS A 49 -5.77 8.23 -0.25
N GLU A 50 -6.28 9.05 -1.17
CA GLU A 50 -7.47 9.88 -0.97
C GLU A 50 -8.74 9.03 -0.79
N ALA A 51 -8.87 7.93 -1.54
CA ALA A 51 -9.97 7.00 -1.41
C ALA A 51 -9.90 6.14 -0.13
N ARG A 52 -8.80 6.24 0.65
CA ARG A 52 -8.58 5.49 1.91
C ARG A 52 -8.90 3.99 1.76
N VAL A 53 -8.57 3.42 0.59
CA VAL A 53 -8.98 2.06 0.20
C VAL A 53 -8.47 1.02 1.20
N TYR A 54 -7.31 1.29 1.80
CA TYR A 54 -6.71 0.50 2.86
C TYR A 54 -7.55 0.37 4.14
N GLU A 55 -8.43 1.32 4.45
CA GLU A 55 -9.30 1.23 5.63
C GLU A 55 -10.45 0.25 5.44
N ARG A 56 -10.89 0.05 4.20
CA ARG A 56 -11.97 -0.90 3.87
C ARG A 56 -11.55 -2.35 4.06
N GLY A 57 -10.26 -2.67 3.91
CA GLY A 57 -9.72 -4.01 4.13
C GLY A 57 -9.47 -4.35 5.61
N MET A 58 -9.36 -3.33 6.47
CA MET A 58 -9.03 -3.48 7.90
C MET A 58 -10.26 -3.57 8.81
N SER A 59 -11.49 -3.70 8.29
CA SER A 59 -12.64 -4.00 9.15
C SER A 59 -12.45 -5.38 9.79
N PRO A 60 -12.35 -5.47 11.13
CA PRO A 60 -12.36 -6.76 11.80
C PRO A 60 -13.74 -7.38 11.51
N ARG A 61 -13.75 -8.54 10.85
CA ARG A 61 -14.90 -9.43 10.88
C ARG A 61 -14.85 -10.26 12.16
#